data_AF-A0A545AWK4-F1
#
_entry.id   AF-A0A545AWK4-F1
#
_cell.length_a   1.000
_cell.length_b   1.000
_cell.length_c   1.000
_cell.angle_alpha   90.00
_cell.angle_beta   90.00
_cell.angle_gamma   90.00
#
_symmetry.space_group_name_H-M   'P 1'
#
loop_
_entity.id
_entity.type
_entity.pdbx_description
1 polymer ?
#
loop_
_entity_poly.entity_id
_entity_poly.type
_entity_poly.pdbx_seq_one_letter_code
_entity_poly.pdbx_strand_id
1 'polypeptide(L)'
;MCRGDKELRHTLPPHHISAPGRLCKGSDVSVCAWFPAPNGAGPRVPVSLRTGAFRRRGHPLRTQLLGRSGLHVTPLVLGTMMFGAWGNRDHDDCVRIIHAALDAGINTLDAADVYAFGETEEIVGKAIKGRRDDIVLATKFCEPVGPGPVNRSGGSRRWIVRAVEDSLRRLGTDYIDVYQMHRPDPDTDIDETLSALSDLVRSGKVRTIGSSNFPAGDLVEAQWVSDRRGHERFRSEQLSYSIFDRHAEYDALPVAERYGLGVLVWSPLNGGWLTGKYRPGSEPPEGSRAATNADHFDFRADDARAAKLARIEALEAIARDAKLTLIELALGFVIAHRAVTAAIIGPRTMEQLESQITAADVVLDHEILDRIDEVVAPGVNLHQTGAGDRPRALTESAYRRR
;
A
#
# COMPACT_ATOMS: atom_id res chain seq x y z
N MET A 1 -32.58 -44.38 -20.05
CA MET A 1 -33.97 -44.82 -20.35
C MET A 1 -34.90 -43.84 -19.67
N CYS A 2 -35.65 -43.06 -20.47
CA CYS A 2 -36.93 -42.35 -20.26
C CYS A 2 -37.23 -41.71 -18.88
N ARG A 3 -37.87 -40.54 -18.73
CA ARG A 3 -38.52 -39.44 -19.48
C ARG A 3 -38.95 -38.48 -18.33
N GLY A 4 -39.16 -37.18 -18.46
CA GLY A 4 -39.28 -36.34 -19.64
C GLY A 4 -39.54 -34.89 -19.26
N ASP A 5 -39.60 -34.09 -20.33
CA ASP A 5 -39.78 -32.65 -20.41
C ASP A 5 -41.13 -32.15 -19.87
N LYS A 6 -41.13 -30.86 -19.50
CA LYS A 6 -42.16 -29.91 -19.97
C LYS A 6 -41.65 -28.46 -19.91
N GLU A 7 -41.35 -27.91 -21.09
CA GLU A 7 -41.34 -26.47 -21.36
C GLU A 7 -42.73 -25.86 -21.09
N LEU A 8 -42.77 -24.57 -20.73
CA LEU A 8 -43.84 -23.66 -21.13
C LEU A 8 -43.29 -22.22 -21.22
N ARG A 9 -43.32 -21.69 -22.44
CA ARG A 9 -43.03 -20.31 -22.85
C ARG A 9 -44.26 -19.42 -22.64
N HIS A 10 -44.07 -18.15 -22.31
CA HIS A 10 -44.96 -17.02 -22.65
C HIS A 10 -44.14 -15.72 -22.62
N THR A 11 -43.71 -15.17 -23.76
CA THR A 11 -44.37 -14.16 -24.63
C THR A 11 -44.71 -12.83 -23.96
N LEU A 12 -43.95 -11.79 -24.32
CA LEU A 12 -44.22 -10.35 -24.20
C LEU A 12 -45.50 -9.94 -24.95
N PRO A 13 -46.02 -8.72 -24.69
CA PRO A 13 -46.18 -7.78 -25.80
C PRO A 13 -45.78 -6.32 -25.49
N PRO A 14 -45.67 -5.46 -26.53
CA PRO A 14 -45.01 -4.15 -26.50
C PRO A 14 -46.00 -2.97 -26.50
N HIS A 15 -45.52 -1.77 -26.18
CA HIS A 15 -46.20 -0.52 -26.54
C HIS A 15 -45.22 0.51 -27.15
N HIS A 16 -45.52 0.86 -28.41
CA HIS A 16 -45.02 1.98 -29.20
C HIS A 16 -45.86 3.25 -28.95
N ILE A 17 -45.29 4.42 -29.31
CA ILE A 17 -45.88 5.71 -29.86
C ILE A 17 -44.89 6.84 -29.45
N SER A 18 -43.92 7.30 -30.27
CA SER A 18 -43.92 8.17 -31.46
C SER A 18 -44.05 9.71 -31.22
N ALA A 19 -42.90 10.41 -31.30
CA ALA A 19 -42.58 11.66 -32.05
C ALA A 19 -43.28 13.02 -31.74
N PRO A 20 -42.89 14.18 -32.34
CA PRO A 20 -41.57 14.78 -32.63
C PRO A 20 -41.44 16.31 -32.34
N GLY A 21 -40.21 16.85 -32.43
CA GLY A 21 -39.92 18.10 -33.17
C GLY A 21 -39.67 19.42 -32.42
N ARG A 22 -38.48 20.02 -32.63
CA ARG A 22 -38.32 21.38 -33.22
C ARG A 22 -36.86 21.70 -33.51
N LEU A 23 -36.58 21.93 -34.80
CA LEU A 23 -35.50 22.78 -35.29
C LEU A 23 -35.91 24.25 -35.12
N CYS A 24 -34.94 25.11 -34.76
CA CYS A 24 -34.90 26.49 -35.24
C CYS A 24 -33.49 26.77 -35.79
N LYS A 25 -33.45 27.17 -37.06
CA LYS A 25 -32.30 27.75 -37.78
C LYS A 25 -32.35 29.27 -37.67
N GLY A 26 -31.18 29.90 -37.75
CA GLY A 26 -30.94 31.29 -38.15
C GLY A 26 -29.43 31.55 -38.04
N SER A 27 -28.68 31.42 -39.15
CA SER A 27 -28.18 32.54 -40.00
C SER A 27 -27.28 33.48 -39.18
N ASP A 28 -25.96 33.50 -39.39
CA ASP A 28 -25.40 34.13 -40.59
C ASP A 28 -24.21 33.43 -41.22
N VAL A 29 -24.20 33.55 -42.54
CA VAL A 29 -23.19 33.12 -43.48
C VAL A 29 -22.31 34.33 -43.80
N SER A 30 -21.00 34.15 -43.78
CA SER A 30 -20.09 34.91 -44.63
C SER A 30 -19.01 33.97 -45.13
N VAL A 31 -19.11 33.64 -46.41
CA VAL A 31 -18.15 32.86 -47.20
C VAL A 31 -17.21 33.84 -47.87
N CYS A 32 -15.91 33.59 -47.78
CA CYS A 32 -14.97 33.89 -48.86
C CYS A 32 -14.00 32.71 -49.03
N ALA A 33 -13.91 32.26 -50.28
CA ALA A 33 -13.11 31.20 -50.90
C ALA A 33 -11.59 31.53 -50.92
N TRP A 34 -10.57 30.72 -51.28
CA TRP A 34 -10.41 29.38 -51.91
C TRP A 34 -8.89 28.95 -51.79
N PHE A 35 -8.60 27.65 -51.54
CA PHE A 35 -7.54 26.75 -52.12
C PHE A 35 -6.04 26.73 -51.62
N PRO A 36 -5.24 25.62 -51.80
CA PRO A 36 -4.72 24.79 -50.67
C PRO A 36 -3.20 24.37 -50.66
N ALA A 37 -2.81 23.76 -49.52
CA ALA A 37 -1.72 22.76 -49.23
C ALA A 37 -0.22 23.20 -49.14
N PRO A 38 0.72 22.45 -48.49
CA PRO A 38 0.64 21.26 -47.61
C PRO A 38 1.47 21.36 -46.28
N ASN A 39 1.48 20.27 -45.51
CA ASN A 39 2.44 19.86 -44.45
C ASN A 39 2.14 20.21 -42.97
N GLY A 40 1.47 19.27 -42.30
CA GLY A 40 2.08 18.45 -41.25
C GLY A 40 2.68 19.15 -40.03
N ALA A 41 1.83 19.46 -39.05
CA ALA A 41 2.17 19.39 -37.63
C ALA A 41 0.86 19.44 -36.82
N GLY A 42 0.47 18.31 -36.21
CA GLY A 42 -0.64 18.29 -35.27
C GLY A 42 -0.31 19.17 -34.04
N PRO A 43 -1.30 19.83 -33.42
CA PRO A 43 -1.03 20.69 -32.28
C PRO A 43 -0.55 19.85 -31.10
N ARG A 44 0.64 20.18 -30.58
CA ARG A 44 1.11 19.70 -29.28
C ARG A 44 0.13 20.22 -28.23
N VAL A 45 -0.64 19.31 -27.64
CA VAL A 45 -1.46 19.61 -26.47
C VAL A 45 -0.50 20.04 -25.35
N PRO A 46 -0.65 21.24 -24.77
CA PRO A 46 0.14 21.61 -23.62
C PRO A 46 -0.32 20.76 -22.44
N VAL A 47 0.59 19.94 -21.90
CA VAL A 47 0.42 19.36 -20.57
C VAL A 47 0.45 20.52 -19.59
N SER A 48 -0.74 20.95 -19.16
CA SER A 48 -0.90 21.86 -18.04
C SER A 48 -0.39 21.15 -16.79
N LEU A 49 0.87 21.44 -16.41
CA LEU A 49 1.33 21.22 -15.05
C LEU A 49 0.48 22.13 -14.16
N ARG A 50 -0.50 21.54 -13.47
CA ARG A 50 -1.21 22.22 -12.40
C ARG A 50 -0.23 22.41 -11.25
N THR A 51 0.47 23.55 -11.22
CA THR A 51 1.11 24.05 -10.01
C THR A 51 0.02 24.56 -9.07
N GLY A 52 -0.62 23.62 -8.37
CA GLY A 52 -1.67 23.91 -7.41
C GLY A 52 -1.08 24.06 -6.01
N ALA A 53 -0.98 25.28 -5.50
CA ALA A 53 -0.89 25.48 -4.05
C ALA A 53 -2.03 24.70 -3.38
N PHE A 54 -1.67 23.83 -2.43
CA PHE A 54 -2.58 22.90 -1.78
C PHE A 54 -3.77 23.65 -1.14
N ARG A 55 -4.96 23.51 -1.72
CA ARG A 55 -6.20 23.94 -1.05
C ARG A 55 -6.52 22.87 0.00
N ARG A 56 -6.63 23.29 1.28
CA ARG A 56 -7.25 22.47 2.34
C ARG A 56 -8.51 21.81 1.79
N ARG A 57 -8.61 20.49 1.90
CA ARG A 57 -9.81 19.75 1.52
C ARG A 57 -10.99 20.29 2.33
N GLY A 58 -12.13 20.52 1.66
CA GLY A 58 -13.35 21.00 2.30
C GLY A 58 -14.08 19.95 3.15
N HIS A 59 -13.64 18.69 3.10
CA HIS A 59 -14.22 17.56 3.82
C HIS A 59 -13.10 16.61 4.29
N PRO A 60 -13.21 16.01 5.49
CA PRO A 60 -12.24 15.05 6.00
C PRO A 60 -12.24 13.76 5.16
N LEU A 61 -11.09 13.09 5.07
CA LEU A 61 -10.99 11.77 4.46
C LEU A 61 -11.89 10.77 5.19
N ARG A 62 -12.52 9.86 4.44
CA ARG A 62 -13.28 8.75 5.03
C ARG A 62 -12.31 7.87 5.82
N THR A 63 -12.63 7.57 7.06
CA THR A 63 -11.86 6.63 7.88
C THR A 63 -12.57 5.28 8.00
N GLN A 64 -11.81 4.25 8.35
CA GLN A 64 -12.33 2.94 8.73
C GLN A 64 -11.53 2.35 9.88
N LEU A 65 -12.11 1.35 10.55
CA LEU A 65 -11.47 0.68 11.68
C LEU A 65 -10.26 -0.13 11.21
N LEU A 66 -9.13 0.01 11.92
CA LEU A 66 -7.98 -0.89 11.77
C LEU A 66 -8.29 -2.23 12.41
N GLY A 67 -8.90 -3.12 11.62
CA GLY A 67 -9.40 -4.40 12.09
C GLY A 67 -10.34 -4.23 13.28
N ARG A 68 -10.10 -5.01 14.34
CA ARG A 68 -10.88 -4.95 15.59
C ARG A 68 -10.17 -4.19 16.72
N SER A 69 -9.33 -3.20 16.39
CA SER A 69 -8.57 -2.40 17.37
C SER A 69 -9.33 -1.21 17.96
N GLY A 70 -10.38 -0.71 17.30
CA GLY A 70 -11.06 0.53 17.68
C GLY A 70 -10.39 1.81 17.14
N LEU A 71 -9.17 1.71 16.59
CA LEU A 71 -8.49 2.83 15.92
C LEU A 71 -9.10 3.06 14.54
N HIS A 72 -9.33 4.32 14.20
CA HIS A 72 -9.78 4.73 12.86
C HIS A 72 -8.60 5.24 12.05
N VAL A 73 -8.39 4.69 10.85
CA VAL A 73 -7.31 5.09 9.94
C VAL A 73 -7.87 5.54 8.61
N THR A 74 -7.16 6.43 7.93
CA THR A 74 -7.45 6.84 6.56
C THR A 74 -7.06 5.75 5.54
N PRO A 75 -7.60 5.79 4.30
CA PRO A 75 -7.32 4.77 3.29
C PRO A 75 -5.86 4.76 2.84
N LEU A 76 -5.16 5.88 3.05
CA LEU A 76 -3.72 6.02 2.88
C LEU A 76 -3.03 6.19 4.24
N VAL A 77 -1.87 5.56 4.38
CA VAL A 77 -0.91 5.73 5.48
C VAL A 77 0.37 6.32 4.92
N LEU A 78 0.97 7.31 5.60
CA LEU A 78 2.27 7.82 5.20
C LEU A 78 3.38 6.93 5.78
N GLY A 79 4.02 6.13 4.93
CA GLY A 79 5.22 5.37 5.25
C GLY A 79 6.48 6.22 5.13
N THR A 80 7.34 6.15 6.14
CA THR A 80 8.48 7.08 6.28
C THR A 80 9.84 6.43 6.00
N MET A 81 9.87 5.19 5.49
CA MET A 81 11.10 4.41 5.20
C MET A 81 12.17 5.20 4.41
N MET A 82 11.76 6.13 3.54
CA MET A 82 12.66 6.91 2.70
C MET A 82 13.06 8.27 3.29
N PHE A 83 12.74 8.56 4.54
CA PHE A 83 13.18 9.75 5.26
C PHE A 83 14.44 9.42 6.07
N GLY A 84 15.51 10.18 5.86
CA GLY A 84 16.85 9.93 6.40
C GLY A 84 17.82 9.35 5.37
N ALA A 85 18.87 8.69 5.86
CA ALA A 85 20.04 8.24 5.09
C ALA A 85 19.73 7.33 3.90
N TRP A 86 18.58 6.64 3.89
CA TRP A 86 18.18 5.74 2.80
C TRP A 86 17.50 6.45 1.62
N GLY A 87 17.12 7.72 1.77
CA GLY A 87 16.41 8.47 0.75
C GLY A 87 16.63 9.97 0.86
N ASN A 88 15.63 10.67 1.39
CA ASN A 88 15.66 12.10 1.59
C ASN A 88 16.40 12.43 2.89
N ARG A 89 17.61 12.98 2.76
CA ARG A 89 18.48 13.32 3.89
C ARG A 89 18.19 14.69 4.51
N ASP A 90 17.30 15.46 3.90
CA ASP A 90 16.87 16.76 4.43
C ASP A 90 15.73 16.54 5.43
N HIS A 91 16.04 16.66 6.72
CA HIS A 91 15.07 16.46 7.80
C HIS A 91 13.93 17.48 7.74
N ASP A 92 14.22 18.73 7.40
CA ASP A 92 13.21 19.80 7.36
C ASP A 92 12.26 19.56 6.18
N ASP A 93 12.78 19.09 5.04
CA ASP A 93 11.95 18.67 3.92
C ASP A 93 11.07 17.46 4.26
N CYS A 94 11.62 16.46 4.96
CA CYS A 94 10.83 15.31 5.42
C CYS A 94 9.71 15.72 6.38
N VAL A 95 9.99 16.62 7.33
CA VAL A 95 8.98 17.19 8.24
C VAL A 95 7.89 17.92 7.43
N ARG A 96 8.27 18.70 6.42
CA ARG A 96 7.33 19.39 5.53
C ARG A 96 6.43 18.41 4.76
N ILE A 97 6.96 17.29 4.29
CA ILE A 97 6.18 16.22 3.64
C ILE A 97 5.20 15.59 4.63
N ILE A 98 5.63 15.30 5.86
CA ILE A 98 4.73 14.77 6.91
C ILE A 98 3.59 15.76 7.19
N HIS A 99 3.90 17.04 7.39
CA HIS A 99 2.88 18.06 7.64
C HIS A 99 1.91 18.20 6.46
N ALA A 100 2.40 18.18 5.22
CA ALA A 100 1.53 18.22 4.05
C ALA A 100 0.59 17.01 3.97
N ALA A 101 1.06 15.82 4.33
CA ALA A 101 0.20 14.63 4.38
C ALA A 101 -0.88 14.73 5.46
N LEU A 102 -0.51 15.17 6.67
CA LEU A 102 -1.44 15.39 7.77
C LEU A 102 -2.46 16.48 7.44
N ASP A 103 -2.02 17.60 6.86
CA ASP A 103 -2.89 18.70 6.44
C ASP A 103 -3.81 18.31 5.27
N ALA A 104 -3.46 17.25 4.53
CA ALA A 104 -4.32 16.63 3.53
C ALA A 104 -5.34 15.63 4.08
N GLY A 105 -5.30 15.38 5.39
CA GLY A 105 -6.23 14.54 6.11
C GLY A 105 -5.74 13.12 6.37
N ILE A 106 -4.56 12.71 5.88
CA ILE A 106 -3.97 11.42 6.29
C ILE A 106 -3.72 11.48 7.80
N ASN A 107 -4.22 10.51 8.55
CA ASN A 107 -4.10 10.52 10.00
C ASN A 107 -3.10 9.50 10.55
N THR A 108 -2.49 8.68 9.70
CA THR A 108 -1.65 7.55 10.13
C THR A 108 -0.24 7.67 9.56
N LEU A 109 0.76 7.51 10.43
CA LEU A 109 2.19 7.49 10.09
C LEU A 109 2.76 6.09 10.40
N ASP A 110 3.54 5.54 9.47
CA ASP A 110 4.22 4.25 9.63
C ASP A 110 5.74 4.43 9.55
N ALA A 111 6.43 4.01 10.62
CA ALA A 111 7.89 4.03 10.76
C ALA A 111 8.42 2.63 11.15
N ALA A 112 9.72 2.48 11.39
CA ALA A 112 10.33 1.32 12.03
C ALA A 112 11.67 1.71 12.65
N ASP A 113 12.09 1.02 13.70
CA ASP A 113 13.39 1.23 14.34
C ASP A 113 14.59 1.04 13.39
N VAL A 114 14.48 0.10 12.46
CA VAL A 114 15.53 -0.18 11.47
C VAL A 114 15.61 0.87 10.36
N TYR A 115 14.54 1.66 10.13
CA TYR A 115 14.51 2.63 9.04
C TYR A 115 15.57 3.72 9.24
N ALA A 116 16.53 3.77 8.30
CA ALA A 116 17.74 4.57 8.42
C ALA A 116 18.42 4.44 9.80
N PHE A 117 18.42 3.21 10.36
CA PHE A 117 18.99 2.90 11.67
C PHE A 117 18.41 3.75 12.83
N GLY A 118 17.14 4.10 12.74
CA GLY A 118 16.39 4.86 13.75
C GLY A 118 16.24 6.34 13.42
N GLU A 119 17.00 6.87 12.45
CA GLU A 119 16.93 8.28 12.04
C GLU A 119 15.53 8.68 11.59
N THR A 120 14.81 7.79 10.92
CA THR A 120 13.43 8.02 10.50
C THR A 120 12.50 8.32 11.68
N GLU A 121 12.65 7.63 12.81
CA GLU A 121 11.85 7.89 14.01
C GLU A 121 12.17 9.24 14.64
N GLU A 122 13.42 9.70 14.56
CA GLU A 122 13.80 11.05 15.02
C GLU A 122 13.13 12.14 14.15
N ILE A 123 13.07 11.94 12.84
CA ILE A 123 12.38 12.83 11.90
C ILE A 123 10.87 12.87 12.20
N VAL A 124 10.25 11.69 12.36
CA VAL A 124 8.83 11.59 12.73
C VAL A 124 8.59 12.27 14.09
N GLY A 125 9.46 12.03 15.08
CA GLY A 125 9.36 12.64 16.39
C GLY A 125 9.43 14.17 16.36
N LYS A 126 10.24 14.75 15.46
CA LYS A 126 10.22 16.21 15.20
C LYS A 126 8.88 16.67 14.59
N ALA A 127 8.36 15.92 13.62
CA ALA A 127 7.17 16.30 12.87
C ALA A 127 5.87 16.26 13.69
N ILE A 128 5.75 15.33 14.65
CA ILE A 128 4.50 15.09 15.40
C ILE A 128 4.33 15.99 16.64
N LYS A 129 5.34 16.79 16.99
CA LYS A 129 5.26 17.71 18.14
C LYS A 129 4.05 18.65 17.98
N GLY A 130 3.20 18.67 19.01
CA GLY A 130 1.97 19.46 19.01
C GLY A 130 0.82 18.90 18.18
N ARG A 131 0.96 17.70 17.58
CA ARG A 131 -0.08 16.99 16.81
C ARG A 131 -0.23 15.51 17.18
N ARG A 132 0.46 15.06 18.25
CA ARG A 132 0.55 13.64 18.63
C ARG A 132 -0.82 12.99 18.85
N ASP A 133 -1.75 13.71 19.47
CA ASP A 133 -3.06 13.16 19.83
C ASP A 133 -4.04 13.08 18.64
N ASP A 134 -3.71 13.73 17.52
CA ASP A 134 -4.53 13.77 16.31
C ASP A 134 -4.17 12.67 15.29
N ILE A 135 -3.16 11.85 15.59
CA ILE A 135 -2.61 10.86 14.66
C ILE A 135 -2.60 9.45 15.26
N VAL A 136 -2.59 8.47 14.36
CA VAL A 136 -2.24 7.07 14.64
C VAL A 136 -0.78 6.87 14.26
N LEU A 137 0.06 6.57 15.25
CA LEU A 137 1.49 6.33 15.06
C LEU A 137 1.81 4.83 15.13
N ALA A 138 2.27 4.28 14.01
CA ALA A 138 2.76 2.92 13.90
C ALA A 138 4.29 2.89 13.82
N THR A 139 4.92 1.99 14.57
CA THR A 139 6.34 1.66 14.40
C THR A 139 6.57 0.16 14.59
N LYS A 140 7.79 -0.29 14.29
CA LYS A 140 8.15 -1.72 14.24
C LYS A 140 9.46 -1.99 14.93
N PHE A 141 9.63 -3.24 15.33
CA PHE A 141 10.86 -3.82 15.86
C PHE A 141 11.07 -5.22 15.27
N CYS A 142 12.30 -5.73 15.33
CA CYS A 142 12.72 -7.14 15.16
C CYS A 142 14.04 -7.15 14.38
N GLU A 143 14.12 -6.34 13.33
CA GLU A 143 15.30 -6.25 12.49
C GLU A 143 16.50 -5.66 13.26
N PRO A 144 17.74 -6.07 12.96
CA PRO A 144 18.93 -5.49 13.60
C PRO A 144 19.09 -4.01 13.27
N VAL A 145 19.03 -3.15 14.29
CA VAL A 145 19.28 -1.70 14.16
C VAL A 145 20.79 -1.44 14.16
N GLY A 146 21.44 -1.81 13.07
CA GLY A 146 22.89 -1.67 12.87
C GLY A 146 23.74 -2.82 13.44
N PRO A 147 25.08 -2.73 13.34
CA PRO A 147 25.97 -3.77 13.85
C PRO A 147 25.89 -3.85 15.38
N GLY A 148 25.93 -5.07 15.92
CA GLY A 148 25.89 -5.24 17.37
C GLY A 148 25.84 -6.71 17.81
N PRO A 149 25.77 -6.93 19.14
CA PRO A 149 25.59 -8.26 19.69
C PRO A 149 24.31 -8.94 19.16
N VAL A 150 24.33 -10.27 19.04
CA VAL A 150 23.24 -11.10 18.50
C VAL A 150 21.87 -10.87 19.16
N ASN A 151 21.84 -10.38 20.41
CA ASN A 151 20.61 -10.11 21.16
C ASN A 151 20.03 -8.70 20.91
N ARG A 152 20.36 -8.05 19.79
CA ARG A 152 19.84 -6.73 19.39
C ARG A 152 18.88 -6.82 18.19
N SER A 153 18.05 -7.85 18.19
CA SER A 153 17.06 -8.19 17.16
C SER A 153 16.11 -9.28 17.67
N GLY A 154 15.12 -9.66 16.86
CA GLY A 154 14.23 -10.78 17.08
C GLY A 154 12.98 -10.47 17.91
N GLY A 155 12.22 -11.52 18.22
CA GLY A 155 10.98 -11.52 18.99
C GLY A 155 11.17 -11.74 20.49
N SER A 156 12.41 -11.80 20.99
CA SER A 156 12.67 -12.04 22.41
C SER A 156 12.17 -10.89 23.30
N ARG A 157 11.70 -11.21 24.51
CA ARG A 157 11.29 -10.20 25.51
C ARG A 157 12.40 -9.19 25.77
N ARG A 158 13.65 -9.67 25.84
CA ARG A 158 14.85 -8.85 26.06
C ARG A 158 14.94 -7.74 25.01
N TRP A 159 14.76 -8.07 23.73
CA TRP A 159 14.85 -7.08 22.67
C TRP A 159 13.61 -6.21 22.60
N ILE A 160 12.41 -6.79 22.67
CA ILE A 160 11.13 -6.05 22.63
C ILE A 160 11.11 -4.89 23.63
N VAL A 161 11.44 -5.19 24.90
CA VAL A 161 11.43 -4.18 25.98
C VAL A 161 12.49 -3.11 25.73
N ARG A 162 13.63 -3.45 25.12
CA ARG A 162 14.65 -2.46 24.78
C ARG A 162 14.26 -1.61 23.58
N ALA A 163 13.75 -2.23 22.53
CA ALA A 163 13.40 -1.59 21.26
C ALA A 163 12.26 -0.59 21.44
N VAL A 164 11.25 -0.89 22.28
CA VAL A 164 10.15 0.05 22.54
C VAL A 164 10.65 1.33 23.24
N GLU A 165 11.56 1.22 24.22
CA GLU A 165 12.13 2.37 24.92
C GLU A 165 12.99 3.24 24.00
N ASP A 166 13.75 2.58 23.13
CA ASP A 166 14.58 3.28 22.15
C ASP A 166 13.71 4.00 21.11
N SER A 167 12.59 3.39 20.69
CA SER A 167 11.63 4.00 19.76
C SER A 167 10.88 5.18 20.38
N LEU A 168 10.32 5.01 21.58
CA LEU A 168 9.62 6.08 22.32
C LEU A 168 10.51 7.31 22.52
N ARG A 169 11.80 7.10 22.84
CA ARG A 169 12.78 8.18 22.99
C ARG A 169 13.03 8.93 21.67
N ARG A 170 13.20 8.23 20.55
CA ARG A 170 13.41 8.85 19.22
C ARG A 170 12.17 9.59 18.74
N LEU A 171 11.01 8.96 18.90
CA LEU A 171 9.70 9.53 18.55
C LEU A 171 9.29 10.69 19.47
N GLY A 172 9.88 10.80 20.66
CA GLY A 172 9.58 11.86 21.62
C GLY A 172 8.14 11.80 22.15
N THR A 173 7.65 10.58 22.41
CA THR A 173 6.28 10.34 22.92
C THR A 173 6.29 9.20 23.94
N ASP A 174 5.24 9.14 24.77
CA ASP A 174 5.12 8.14 25.84
C ASP A 174 4.34 6.89 25.39
N TYR A 175 3.75 6.92 24.19
CA TYR A 175 2.98 5.80 23.66
C TYR A 175 3.05 5.65 22.13
N ILE A 176 2.95 4.40 21.68
CA ILE A 176 2.80 3.99 20.28
C ILE A 176 1.38 3.46 20.08
N ASP A 177 0.70 3.86 18.99
CA ASP A 177 -0.66 3.37 18.73
C ASP A 177 -0.64 1.95 18.20
N VAL A 178 0.24 1.65 17.24
CA VAL A 178 0.39 0.32 16.65
C VAL A 178 1.86 -0.10 16.68
N TYR A 179 2.20 -1.05 17.56
CA TYR A 179 3.56 -1.59 17.64
C TYR A 179 3.63 -2.97 16.99
N GLN A 180 4.41 -3.07 15.90
CA GLN A 180 4.37 -4.24 15.02
C GLN A 180 5.67 -5.04 15.06
N MET A 181 5.55 -6.37 15.10
CA MET A 181 6.70 -7.25 14.88
C MET A 181 7.02 -7.28 13.39
N HIS A 182 8.18 -6.74 13.02
CA HIS A 182 8.56 -6.43 11.63
C HIS A 182 8.76 -7.69 10.76
N ARG A 183 9.14 -8.80 11.37
CA ARG A 183 9.31 -10.12 10.75
C ARG A 183 9.00 -11.22 11.77
N PRO A 184 8.57 -12.40 11.32
CA PRO A 184 8.59 -13.60 12.16
C PRO A 184 9.99 -13.86 12.71
N ASP A 185 10.06 -14.33 13.96
CA ASP A 185 11.28 -14.82 14.57
C ASP A 185 11.08 -16.31 14.90
N PRO A 186 11.54 -17.23 14.02
CA PRO A 186 11.34 -18.66 14.24
C PRO A 186 12.21 -19.22 15.37
N ASP A 187 13.16 -18.42 15.89
CA ASP A 187 14.07 -18.83 16.95
C ASP A 187 13.52 -18.45 18.35
N THR A 188 12.45 -17.63 18.42
CA THR A 188 11.74 -17.26 19.65
C THR A 188 10.33 -17.85 19.67
N ASP A 189 9.92 -18.48 20.77
CA ASP A 189 8.54 -18.94 20.96
C ASP A 189 7.57 -17.74 20.94
N ILE A 190 6.52 -17.83 20.12
CA ILE A 190 5.51 -16.78 19.97
C ILE A 190 4.81 -16.44 21.28
N ASP A 191 4.72 -17.38 22.23
CA ASP A 191 4.20 -17.14 23.58
C ASP A 191 5.05 -16.10 24.34
N GLU A 192 6.38 -16.15 24.22
CA GLU A 192 7.28 -15.17 24.84
C GLU A 192 7.06 -13.78 24.25
N THR A 193 7.01 -13.69 22.91
CA THR A 193 6.77 -12.45 22.17
C THR A 193 5.44 -11.82 22.54
N LEU A 194 4.33 -12.58 22.47
CA LEU A 194 2.99 -12.10 22.80
C LEU A 194 2.88 -11.70 24.28
N SER A 195 3.52 -12.45 25.17
CA SER A 195 3.60 -12.10 26.59
C SER A 195 4.29 -10.74 26.80
N ALA A 196 5.43 -10.50 26.14
CA ALA A 196 6.15 -9.23 26.25
C ALA A 196 5.33 -8.05 25.71
N LEU A 197 4.73 -8.24 24.53
CA LEU A 197 3.87 -7.24 23.91
C LEU A 197 2.62 -6.92 24.75
N SER A 198 2.04 -7.93 25.40
CA SER A 198 0.90 -7.75 26.32
C SER A 198 1.27 -6.90 27.53
N ASP A 199 2.47 -7.09 28.09
CA ASP A 199 2.96 -6.25 29.19
C ASP A 199 3.15 -4.80 28.76
N LEU A 200 3.60 -4.57 27.52
CA LEU A 200 3.72 -3.21 26.98
C LEU A 200 2.35 -2.53 26.81
N VAL A 201 1.33 -3.28 26.37
CA VAL A 201 -0.06 -2.77 26.32
C VAL A 201 -0.57 -2.43 27.73
N ARG A 202 -0.43 -3.35 28.69
CA ARG A 202 -0.82 -3.12 30.09
C ARG A 202 -0.12 -1.93 30.73
N SER A 203 1.15 -1.70 30.36
CA SER A 203 1.93 -0.56 30.86
C SER A 203 1.53 0.79 30.26
N GLY A 204 0.69 0.79 29.21
CA GLY A 204 0.29 2.01 28.52
C GLY A 204 1.33 2.57 27.54
N LYS A 205 2.40 1.83 27.22
CA LYS A 205 3.39 2.22 26.19
C LYS A 205 2.94 1.91 24.78
N VAL A 206 2.04 0.93 24.63
CA VAL A 206 1.48 0.51 23.35
C VAL A 206 -0.04 0.47 23.48
N ARG A 207 -0.77 0.89 22.44
CA ARG A 207 -2.25 0.80 22.41
C ARG A 207 -2.72 -0.50 21.75
N THR A 208 -2.12 -0.85 20.63
CA THR A 208 -2.45 -2.01 19.81
C THR A 208 -1.16 -2.67 19.29
N ILE A 209 -1.17 -3.99 19.19
CA ILE A 209 -0.04 -4.76 18.66
C ILE A 209 -0.38 -5.36 17.29
N GLY A 210 0.63 -5.53 16.45
CA GLY A 210 0.48 -6.12 15.13
C GLY A 210 1.70 -6.91 14.69
N SER A 211 1.63 -7.45 13.49
CA SER A 211 2.67 -8.23 12.85
C SER A 211 2.93 -7.72 11.43
N SER A 212 4.03 -8.15 10.83
CA SER A 212 4.37 -7.82 9.44
C SER A 212 5.06 -8.98 8.74
N ASN A 213 4.56 -9.30 7.55
CA ASN A 213 5.00 -10.40 6.71
C ASN A 213 4.93 -11.76 7.42
N PHE A 214 3.91 -11.95 8.27
CA PHE A 214 3.72 -13.25 8.92
C PHE A 214 3.09 -14.24 7.95
N PRO A 215 3.65 -15.46 7.82
CA PRO A 215 2.98 -16.56 7.16
C PRO A 215 1.59 -16.80 7.76
N ALA A 216 0.63 -17.22 6.94
CA ALA A 216 -0.73 -17.44 7.38
C ALA A 216 -0.84 -18.46 8.54
N GLY A 217 0.04 -19.48 8.56
CA GLY A 217 0.13 -20.44 9.66
C GLY A 217 0.52 -19.76 10.98
N ASP A 218 1.53 -18.91 10.96
CA ASP A 218 2.04 -18.18 12.12
C ASP A 218 1.02 -17.15 12.63
N LEU A 219 0.28 -16.50 11.71
CA LEU A 219 -0.85 -15.63 12.07
C LEU A 219 -1.93 -16.41 12.84
N VAL A 220 -2.30 -17.59 12.34
CA VAL A 220 -3.28 -18.47 13.01
C VAL A 220 -2.75 -18.88 14.38
N GLU A 221 -1.50 -19.35 14.45
CA GLU A 221 -0.86 -19.76 15.70
C GLU A 221 -0.86 -18.63 16.74
N ALA A 222 -0.44 -17.43 16.36
CA ALA A 222 -0.43 -16.27 17.25
C ALA A 222 -1.83 -15.97 17.82
N GLN A 223 -2.87 -16.03 16.98
CA GLN A 223 -4.25 -15.84 17.44
C GLN A 223 -4.70 -16.92 18.43
N TRP A 224 -4.29 -18.17 18.25
CA TRP A 224 -4.61 -19.27 19.16
C TRP A 224 -3.83 -19.19 20.47
N VAL A 225 -2.54 -18.87 20.42
CA VAL A 225 -1.71 -18.70 21.61
C VAL A 225 -2.24 -17.54 22.46
N SER A 226 -2.57 -16.40 21.85
CA SER A 226 -3.18 -15.28 22.57
C SER A 226 -4.48 -15.66 23.28
N ASP A 227 -5.37 -16.40 22.61
CA ASP A 227 -6.63 -16.86 23.21
C ASP A 227 -6.40 -17.75 24.42
N ARG A 228 -5.55 -18.77 24.24
CA ARG A 228 -5.33 -19.81 25.23
C ARG A 228 -4.57 -19.32 26.45
N ARG A 229 -3.68 -18.34 26.26
CA ARG A 229 -2.78 -17.82 27.30
C ARG A 229 -3.26 -16.49 27.90
N GLY A 230 -4.31 -15.87 27.33
CA GLY A 230 -4.82 -14.58 27.79
C GLY A 230 -3.89 -13.41 27.45
N HIS A 231 -3.15 -13.52 26.34
CA HIS A 231 -2.34 -12.42 25.82
C HIS A 231 -3.17 -11.50 24.92
N GLU A 232 -2.66 -10.30 24.72
CA GLU A 232 -3.11 -9.45 23.62
C GLU A 232 -2.95 -10.16 22.29
N ARG A 233 -3.86 -9.86 21.35
CA ARG A 233 -3.86 -10.41 20.00
C ARG A 233 -3.25 -9.41 19.05
N PHE A 234 -2.55 -9.89 18.02
CA PHE A 234 -2.31 -9.04 16.86
C PHE A 234 -3.64 -8.56 16.29
N ARG A 235 -3.75 -7.25 16.08
CA ARG A 235 -4.93 -6.60 15.49
C ARG A 235 -4.66 -6.03 14.11
N SER A 236 -3.40 -5.98 13.70
CA SER A 236 -3.01 -5.59 12.35
C SER A 236 -1.98 -6.55 11.77
N GLU A 237 -1.99 -6.68 10.45
CA GLU A 237 -0.95 -7.35 9.67
C GLU A 237 -0.48 -6.39 8.59
N GLN A 238 0.83 -6.13 8.53
CA GLN A 238 1.44 -5.34 7.48
C GLN A 238 2.10 -6.25 6.44
N LEU A 239 1.53 -6.34 5.24
CA LEU A 239 1.93 -7.27 4.18
C LEU A 239 2.11 -6.59 2.82
N SER A 240 2.81 -7.24 1.90
CA SER A 240 2.95 -6.78 0.52
C SER A 240 1.72 -7.17 -0.28
N TYR A 241 1.16 -6.21 -1.01
CA TYR A 241 0.08 -6.47 -1.95
C TYR A 241 0.05 -5.38 -3.03
N SER A 242 -0.05 -5.78 -4.29
CA SER A 242 -0.18 -4.86 -5.43
C SER A 242 -0.76 -5.62 -6.62
N ILE A 243 -1.08 -4.91 -7.71
CA ILE A 243 -1.47 -5.56 -8.98
C ILE A 243 -0.42 -6.59 -9.43
N PHE A 244 0.86 -6.38 -9.12
CA PHE A 244 1.96 -7.28 -9.50
C PHE A 244 2.39 -8.27 -8.41
N ASP A 245 1.85 -8.14 -7.20
CA ASP A 245 2.14 -9.03 -6.07
C ASP A 245 0.84 -9.40 -5.38
N ARG A 246 0.23 -10.49 -5.85
CA ARG A 246 -1.05 -11.00 -5.37
C ARG A 246 -0.91 -12.24 -4.49
N HIS A 247 0.30 -12.51 -3.98
CA HIS A 247 0.55 -13.73 -3.20
C HIS A 247 -0.30 -13.77 -1.91
N ALA A 248 -0.51 -12.62 -1.27
CA ALA A 248 -1.30 -12.52 -0.05
C ALA A 248 -2.76 -12.98 -0.20
N GLU A 249 -3.30 -13.08 -1.44
CA GLU A 249 -4.65 -13.56 -1.71
C GLU A 249 -4.83 -15.06 -1.43
N TYR A 250 -3.74 -15.85 -1.45
CA TYR A 250 -3.83 -17.29 -1.21
C TYR A 250 -4.23 -17.61 0.23
N ASP A 251 -3.69 -16.89 1.20
CA ASP A 251 -3.79 -17.28 2.61
C ASP A 251 -3.81 -16.10 3.60
N ALA A 252 -2.90 -15.14 3.50
CA ALA A 252 -2.74 -14.07 4.48
C ALA A 252 -3.96 -13.14 4.53
N LEU A 253 -4.51 -12.70 3.39
CA LEU A 253 -5.72 -11.88 3.33
C LEU A 253 -6.96 -12.64 3.84
N PRO A 254 -7.25 -13.89 3.39
CA PRO A 254 -8.32 -14.69 4.00
C PRO A 254 -8.17 -14.89 5.52
N VAL A 255 -6.96 -15.12 6.03
CA VAL A 255 -6.70 -15.25 7.47
C VAL A 255 -6.93 -13.92 8.19
N ALA A 256 -6.45 -12.81 7.63
CA ALA A 256 -6.69 -11.49 8.18
C ALA A 256 -8.19 -11.18 8.32
N GLU A 257 -8.98 -11.48 7.30
CA GLU A 257 -10.44 -11.32 7.36
C GLU A 257 -11.08 -12.22 8.43
N ARG A 258 -10.68 -13.49 8.48
CA ARG A 258 -11.23 -14.47 9.41
C ARG A 258 -11.05 -14.03 10.87
N TYR A 259 -9.91 -13.45 11.20
CA TYR A 259 -9.59 -13.00 12.57
C TYR A 259 -9.89 -11.51 12.79
N GLY A 260 -10.34 -10.78 11.76
CA GLY A 260 -10.60 -9.34 11.83
C GLY A 260 -9.34 -8.51 12.09
N LEU A 261 -8.24 -8.89 11.45
CA LEU A 261 -7.00 -8.10 11.42
C LEU A 261 -7.17 -6.92 10.45
N GLY A 262 -6.66 -5.76 10.84
CA GLY A 262 -6.54 -4.62 9.94
C GLY A 262 -5.31 -4.79 9.06
N VAL A 263 -5.47 -4.78 7.75
CA VAL A 263 -4.36 -4.98 6.82
C VAL A 263 -3.81 -3.64 6.36
N LEU A 264 -2.51 -3.43 6.60
CA LEU A 264 -1.75 -2.29 6.12
C LEU A 264 -0.85 -2.75 4.97
N VAL A 265 -1.13 -2.31 3.75
CA VAL A 265 -0.40 -2.80 2.57
C VAL A 265 0.85 -1.96 2.33
N TRP A 266 2.02 -2.59 2.35
CA TRP A 266 3.27 -1.96 1.91
C TRP A 266 3.58 -2.29 0.44
N SER A 267 4.38 -1.44 -0.20
CA SER A 267 4.73 -1.52 -1.63
C SER A 267 3.53 -1.65 -2.62
N PRO A 268 2.42 -0.91 -2.44
CA PRO A 268 1.27 -1.01 -3.36
C PRO A 268 1.59 -0.60 -4.80
N LEU A 269 2.66 0.20 -5.00
CA LEU A 269 3.16 0.61 -6.32
C LEU A 269 4.26 -0.32 -6.87
N ASN A 270 4.52 -1.44 -6.19
CA ASN A 270 5.54 -2.46 -6.48
C ASN A 270 6.91 -1.84 -6.83
N GLY A 271 7.56 -1.16 -5.88
CA GLY A 271 8.86 -0.51 -6.15
C GLY A 271 8.82 0.63 -7.18
N GLY A 272 7.63 1.11 -7.54
CA GLY A 272 7.42 2.14 -8.54
C GLY A 272 7.12 1.63 -9.94
N TRP A 273 7.00 0.31 -10.15
CA TRP A 273 6.54 -0.26 -11.43
C TRP A 273 5.21 0.37 -11.87
N LEU A 274 4.29 0.56 -10.93
CA LEU A 274 2.95 1.08 -11.16
C LEU A 274 2.87 2.62 -11.08
N THR A 275 3.92 3.32 -11.54
CA THR A 275 3.96 4.79 -11.59
C THR A 275 4.01 5.36 -13.01
N GLY A 276 4.18 4.50 -14.03
CA GLY A 276 4.27 4.90 -15.43
C GLY A 276 5.66 5.42 -15.87
N LYS A 277 6.63 5.47 -14.94
CA LYS A 277 7.99 5.97 -15.20
C LYS A 277 8.94 4.96 -15.85
N TYR A 278 8.57 3.67 -15.89
CA TYR A 278 9.40 2.62 -16.47
C TYR A 278 8.83 2.20 -17.83
N ARG A 279 9.67 2.23 -18.87
CA ARG A 279 9.31 1.93 -20.26
C ARG A 279 10.27 0.92 -20.88
N PRO A 280 9.82 0.09 -21.84
CA PRO A 280 10.71 -0.75 -22.62
C PRO A 280 11.81 0.10 -23.29
N GLY A 281 13.06 -0.37 -23.24
CA GLY A 281 14.21 0.29 -23.86
C GLY A 281 14.69 1.59 -23.17
N SER A 282 14.06 2.02 -22.08
CA SER A 282 14.53 3.18 -21.31
C SER A 282 15.41 2.76 -20.14
N GLU A 283 16.47 3.54 -19.86
CA GLU A 283 17.22 3.39 -18.62
C GLU A 283 16.38 3.83 -17.42
N PRO A 284 16.49 3.17 -16.27
CA PRO A 284 15.79 3.59 -15.08
C PRO A 284 16.21 5.00 -14.64
N PRO A 285 15.29 5.86 -14.18
CA PRO A 285 15.65 7.19 -13.71
C PRO A 285 16.69 7.15 -12.59
N GLU A 286 17.58 8.13 -12.57
CA GLU A 286 18.63 8.25 -11.55
C GLU A 286 18.03 8.30 -10.14
N GLY A 287 18.65 7.58 -9.21
CA GLY A 287 18.17 7.45 -7.84
C GLY A 287 16.82 6.76 -7.70
N SER A 288 16.22 6.18 -8.74
CA SER A 288 14.99 5.41 -8.60
C SER A 288 15.23 4.10 -7.84
N ARG A 289 14.16 3.44 -7.37
CA ARG A 289 14.26 2.12 -6.70
C ARG A 289 14.89 1.06 -7.61
N ALA A 290 14.75 1.20 -8.92
CA ALA A 290 15.44 0.36 -9.88
C ALA A 290 16.97 0.51 -9.85
N ALA A 291 17.48 1.66 -9.40
CA ALA A 291 18.91 1.88 -9.21
C ALA A 291 19.38 1.43 -7.81
N THR A 292 18.59 1.65 -6.76
CA THR A 292 19.00 1.44 -5.36
C THR A 292 18.59 0.09 -4.76
N ASN A 293 17.54 -0.54 -5.29
CA ASN A 293 16.92 -1.76 -4.76
C ASN A 293 16.50 -2.71 -5.91
N ALA A 294 17.32 -2.77 -6.95
CA ALA A 294 16.99 -3.41 -8.22
C ALA A 294 16.54 -4.88 -8.04
N ASP A 295 17.25 -5.63 -7.20
CA ASP A 295 16.98 -7.06 -6.98
C ASP A 295 15.67 -7.27 -6.22
N HIS A 296 15.34 -6.38 -5.29
CA HIS A 296 14.15 -6.52 -4.45
C HIS A 296 12.85 -6.32 -5.22
N PHE A 297 12.86 -5.68 -6.38
CA PHE A 297 11.65 -5.43 -7.20
C PHE A 297 11.76 -5.97 -8.62
N ASP A 298 12.62 -6.98 -8.84
CA ASP A 298 12.82 -7.69 -10.11
C ASP A 298 13.38 -6.82 -11.27
N PHE A 299 13.98 -5.66 -11.00
CA PHE A 299 14.52 -4.82 -12.09
C PHE A 299 15.71 -5.46 -12.81
N ARG A 300 16.42 -6.41 -12.16
CA ARG A 300 17.53 -7.19 -12.76
C ARG A 300 17.12 -8.59 -13.24
N ALA A 301 15.89 -9.03 -12.97
CA ALA A 301 15.41 -10.35 -13.38
C ALA A 301 14.72 -10.22 -14.74
N ASP A 302 15.42 -10.57 -15.83
CA ASP A 302 14.97 -10.28 -17.20
C ASP A 302 13.56 -10.79 -17.49
N ASP A 303 13.23 -12.02 -17.11
CA ASP A 303 11.91 -12.62 -17.33
C ASP A 303 10.81 -11.89 -16.55
N ALA A 304 11.04 -11.59 -15.28
CA ALA A 304 10.09 -10.88 -14.42
C ALA A 304 9.92 -9.41 -14.87
N ARG A 305 11.01 -8.76 -15.27
CA ARG A 305 11.00 -7.41 -15.86
C ARG A 305 10.21 -7.38 -17.16
N ALA A 306 10.47 -8.31 -18.08
CA ALA A 306 9.72 -8.43 -19.33
C ALA A 306 8.24 -8.70 -19.07
N ALA A 307 7.93 -9.59 -18.12
CA ALA A 307 6.56 -9.87 -17.73
C ALA A 307 5.84 -8.62 -17.22
N LYS A 308 6.42 -7.87 -16.28
CA LYS A 308 5.83 -6.62 -15.75
C LYS A 308 5.66 -5.55 -16.84
N LEU A 309 6.69 -5.30 -17.64
CA LEU A 309 6.63 -4.32 -18.73
C LEU A 309 5.49 -4.60 -19.72
N ALA A 310 5.26 -5.87 -20.06
CA ALA A 310 4.17 -6.26 -20.96
C ALA A 310 2.76 -5.98 -20.39
N ARG A 311 2.60 -5.89 -19.06
CA ARG A 311 1.30 -5.58 -18.42
C ARG A 311 1.10 -4.09 -18.18
N ILE A 312 2.17 -3.31 -18.00
CA ILE A 312 2.08 -1.87 -17.72
C ILE A 312 1.29 -1.14 -18.81
N GLU A 313 1.53 -1.45 -20.09
CA GLU A 313 0.82 -0.79 -21.20
C GLU A 313 -0.70 -1.01 -21.14
N ALA A 314 -1.12 -2.25 -20.83
CA ALA A 314 -2.53 -2.58 -20.67
C ALA A 314 -3.16 -1.88 -19.45
N LEU A 315 -2.46 -1.86 -18.30
CA LEU A 315 -2.92 -1.15 -17.10
C LEU A 315 -3.02 0.37 -17.33
N GLU A 316 -2.10 0.96 -18.10
CA GLU A 316 -2.19 2.37 -18.45
C GLU A 316 -3.35 2.68 -19.39
N ALA A 317 -3.72 1.75 -20.28
CA ALA A 317 -4.92 1.89 -21.09
C ALA A 317 -6.18 1.91 -20.20
N ILE A 318 -6.27 0.99 -19.24
CA ILE A 318 -7.37 0.95 -18.25
C ILE A 318 -7.42 2.27 -17.46
N ALA A 319 -6.27 2.74 -16.95
CA ALA A 319 -6.18 4.00 -16.21
C ALA A 319 -6.66 5.19 -17.05
N ARG A 320 -6.22 5.30 -18.32
CA ARG A 320 -6.66 6.37 -19.24
C ARG A 320 -8.15 6.34 -19.50
N ASP A 321 -8.73 5.17 -19.75
CA ASP A 321 -10.17 5.02 -19.98
C ASP A 321 -10.98 5.43 -18.74
N ALA A 322 -10.49 5.08 -17.55
CA ALA A 322 -11.07 5.47 -16.27
C ALA A 322 -10.78 6.92 -15.85
N LYS A 323 -9.98 7.67 -16.64
CA LYS A 323 -9.50 9.03 -16.32
C LYS A 323 -8.71 9.10 -15.00
N LEU A 324 -7.98 8.03 -14.69
CA LEU A 324 -7.09 7.92 -13.54
C LEU A 324 -5.64 7.92 -14.01
N THR A 325 -4.74 8.34 -13.12
CA THR A 325 -3.33 8.02 -13.25
C THR A 325 -3.10 6.53 -12.94
N LEU A 326 -1.97 5.96 -13.38
CA LEU A 326 -1.61 4.59 -13.01
C LEU A 326 -1.41 4.43 -11.49
N ILE A 327 -0.96 5.50 -10.82
CA ILE A 327 -0.80 5.54 -9.35
C ILE A 327 -2.17 5.43 -8.67
N GLU A 328 -3.16 6.23 -9.11
CA GLU A 328 -4.53 6.18 -8.60
C GLU A 328 -5.19 4.83 -8.85
N LEU A 329 -5.00 4.25 -10.04
CA LEU A 329 -5.51 2.91 -10.37
C LEU A 329 -4.91 1.85 -9.42
N ALA A 330 -3.58 1.88 -9.22
CA ALA A 330 -2.88 0.88 -8.39
C ALA A 330 -3.22 1.00 -6.90
N LEU A 331 -3.28 2.21 -6.35
CA LEU A 331 -3.67 2.44 -4.96
C LEU A 331 -5.16 2.11 -4.75
N GLY A 332 -6.03 2.53 -5.68
CA GLY A 332 -7.45 2.19 -5.66
C GLY A 332 -7.71 0.69 -5.69
N PHE A 333 -6.96 -0.06 -6.51
CA PHE A 333 -7.04 -1.52 -6.59
C PHE A 333 -6.75 -2.17 -5.23
N VAL A 334 -5.65 -1.78 -4.58
CA VAL A 334 -5.26 -2.34 -3.28
C VAL A 334 -6.31 -2.04 -2.21
N ILE A 335 -6.80 -0.80 -2.15
CA ILE A 335 -7.79 -0.37 -1.15
C ILE A 335 -9.17 -1.01 -1.39
N ALA A 336 -9.50 -1.39 -2.62
CA ALA A 336 -10.76 -2.04 -2.95
C ALA A 336 -10.86 -3.48 -2.41
N HIS A 337 -9.73 -4.13 -2.08
CA HIS A 337 -9.76 -5.47 -1.51
C HIS A 337 -10.37 -5.45 -0.10
N ARG A 338 -11.37 -6.29 0.16
CA ARG A 338 -12.18 -6.22 1.39
C ARG A 338 -11.39 -6.44 2.70
N ALA A 339 -10.31 -7.23 2.66
CA ALA A 339 -9.40 -7.40 3.79
C ALA A 339 -8.55 -6.15 4.10
N VAL A 340 -8.33 -5.29 3.10
CA VAL A 340 -7.38 -4.18 3.18
C VAL A 340 -7.99 -2.99 3.91
N THR A 341 -7.29 -2.53 4.95
CA THR A 341 -7.69 -1.32 5.69
C THR A 341 -7.05 -0.07 5.09
N ALA A 342 -5.77 -0.12 4.73
CA ALA A 342 -5.11 1.04 4.15
C ALA A 342 -3.88 0.66 3.32
N ALA A 343 -3.55 1.51 2.35
CA ALA A 343 -2.32 1.42 1.58
C ALA A 343 -1.26 2.38 2.14
N ILE A 344 -0.06 1.86 2.40
CA ILE A 344 1.10 2.64 2.82
C ILE A 344 1.75 3.25 1.57
N ILE A 345 1.69 4.57 1.46
CA ILE A 345 2.39 5.34 0.44
C ILE A 345 3.76 5.77 0.96
N GLY A 346 4.77 5.79 0.11
CA GLY A 346 6.17 6.05 0.50
C GLY A 346 6.85 7.14 -0.33
N PRO A 347 6.31 8.37 -0.39
CA PRO A 347 6.94 9.46 -1.11
C PRO A 347 8.23 9.92 -0.41
N ARG A 348 9.28 10.19 -1.18
CA ARG A 348 10.51 10.83 -0.67
C ARG A 348 10.62 12.30 -1.04
N THR A 349 9.75 12.79 -1.92
CA THR A 349 9.67 14.19 -2.35
C THR A 349 8.23 14.68 -2.28
N MET A 350 8.03 16.00 -2.22
CA MET A 350 6.69 16.59 -2.22
C MET A 350 5.89 16.23 -3.48
N GLU A 351 6.50 16.24 -4.66
CA GLU A 351 5.85 15.85 -5.92
C GLU A 351 5.32 14.39 -5.87
N GLN A 352 6.10 13.48 -5.25
CA GLN A 352 5.64 12.11 -5.06
C GLN A 352 4.46 12.04 -4.10
N LEU A 353 4.44 12.86 -3.04
CA LEU A 353 3.30 12.92 -2.12
C LEU A 353 2.05 13.42 -2.86
N GLU A 354 2.18 14.52 -3.59
CA GLU A 354 1.09 15.15 -4.36
C GLU A 354 0.48 14.18 -5.39
N SER A 355 1.32 13.40 -6.08
CA SER A 355 0.86 12.39 -7.05
C SER A 355 0.18 11.17 -6.43
N GLN A 356 0.38 10.90 -5.13
CA GLN A 356 -0.18 9.72 -4.44
C GLN A 356 -1.43 10.07 -3.61
N ILE A 357 -1.49 11.27 -3.02
CA ILE A 357 -2.58 11.68 -2.12
C ILE A 357 -3.95 11.75 -2.82
N THR A 358 -3.98 11.99 -4.13
CA THR A 358 -5.24 12.04 -4.88
C THR A 358 -5.95 10.68 -4.90
N ALA A 359 -5.21 9.58 -4.71
CA ALA A 359 -5.79 8.24 -4.65
C ALA A 359 -6.68 7.98 -3.44
N ALA A 360 -6.65 8.83 -2.40
CA ALA A 360 -7.42 8.62 -1.18
C ALA A 360 -8.96 8.62 -1.39
N ASP A 361 -9.44 9.26 -2.47
CA ASP A 361 -10.86 9.33 -2.81
C ASP A 361 -11.24 8.39 -3.98
N VAL A 362 -10.28 7.63 -4.51
CA VAL A 362 -10.51 6.77 -5.66
C VAL A 362 -11.31 5.54 -5.23
N VAL A 363 -12.47 5.38 -5.87
CA VAL A 363 -13.30 4.17 -5.77
C VAL A 363 -13.36 3.56 -7.16
N LEU A 364 -12.78 2.38 -7.30
CA LEU A 364 -12.87 1.62 -8.55
C LEU A 364 -14.19 0.84 -8.57
N ASP A 365 -14.89 0.89 -9.69
CA ASP A 365 -16.05 0.03 -9.91
C ASP A 365 -15.62 -1.40 -10.27
N HIS A 366 -16.59 -2.32 -10.29
CA HIS A 366 -16.34 -3.72 -10.60
C HIS A 366 -15.80 -3.92 -12.03
N GLU A 367 -16.24 -3.11 -13.00
CA GLU A 367 -15.77 -3.23 -14.39
C GLU A 367 -14.27 -2.92 -14.51
N ILE A 368 -13.79 -1.87 -13.83
CA ILE A 368 -12.36 -1.55 -13.81
C ILE A 368 -11.56 -2.66 -13.12
N LEU A 369 -12.07 -3.18 -11.99
CA LEU A 369 -11.40 -4.27 -11.26
C LEU A 369 -11.33 -5.55 -12.11
N ASP A 370 -12.41 -5.92 -12.80
CA ASP A 370 -12.45 -7.08 -13.70
C ASP A 370 -11.43 -6.92 -14.84
N ARG A 371 -11.31 -5.73 -15.42
CA ARG A 371 -10.28 -5.43 -16.44
C ARG A 371 -8.85 -5.54 -15.90
N ILE A 372 -8.61 -5.19 -14.63
CA ILE A 372 -7.29 -5.40 -14.01
C ILE A 372 -7.03 -6.90 -13.85
N ASP A 373 -8.03 -7.68 -13.43
CA ASP A 373 -7.94 -9.14 -13.29
C ASP A 373 -7.68 -9.84 -14.64
N GLU A 374 -8.20 -9.32 -15.75
CA GLU A 374 -7.87 -9.80 -17.10
C GLU A 374 -6.39 -9.61 -17.45
N VAL A 375 -5.75 -8.54 -16.94
CA VAL A 375 -4.32 -8.25 -17.19
C VAL A 375 -3.41 -9.04 -16.24
N VAL A 376 -3.80 -9.12 -14.97
CA VAL A 376 -3.11 -9.90 -13.94
C VAL A 376 -4.15 -10.63 -13.09
N ALA A 377 -4.37 -11.90 -13.37
CA ALA A 377 -5.39 -12.70 -12.69
C ALA A 377 -5.18 -12.81 -11.17
N PRO A 378 -6.25 -13.03 -10.39
CA PRO A 378 -6.17 -13.33 -8.96
C PRO A 378 -5.15 -14.42 -8.62
N GLY A 379 -4.39 -14.19 -7.54
CA GLY A 379 -3.32 -15.06 -7.09
C GLY A 379 -2.06 -15.08 -7.98
N VAL A 380 -2.00 -14.34 -9.09
CA VAL A 380 -0.78 -14.27 -9.91
C VAL A 380 0.23 -13.35 -9.26
N ASN A 381 1.40 -13.91 -8.91
CA ASN A 381 2.52 -13.14 -8.42
C ASN A 381 3.56 -12.91 -9.53
N LEU A 382 3.69 -11.65 -9.97
CA LEU A 382 4.74 -11.21 -10.90
C LEU A 382 5.98 -10.69 -10.16
N HIS A 383 5.89 -10.49 -8.85
CA HIS A 383 6.97 -10.09 -7.98
C HIS A 383 7.72 -11.30 -7.42
N GLN A 384 8.60 -11.87 -8.24
CA GLN A 384 9.24 -13.15 -7.92
C GLN A 384 10.25 -13.04 -6.78
N THR A 385 11.03 -11.95 -6.70
CA THR A 385 12.07 -11.80 -5.67
C THR A 385 11.56 -11.32 -4.31
N GLY A 386 10.36 -10.73 -4.23
CA GLY A 386 9.78 -10.20 -2.99
C GLY A 386 8.61 -11.01 -2.44
N ALA A 387 8.34 -12.19 -3.00
CA ALA A 387 7.30 -13.11 -2.54
C ALA A 387 7.52 -13.53 -1.07
N GLY A 388 6.98 -12.75 -0.13
CA GLY A 388 6.86 -13.05 1.29
C GLY A 388 8.14 -13.50 2.00
N ASP A 389 7.98 -13.94 3.24
CA ASP A 389 8.99 -14.76 3.90
C ASP A 389 9.00 -16.14 3.21
N ARG A 390 10.07 -16.43 2.46
CA ARG A 390 10.27 -17.76 1.89
C ARG A 390 10.63 -18.71 3.03
N PRO A 391 9.94 -19.85 3.20
CA PRO A 391 10.29 -20.82 4.23
C PRO A 391 11.77 -21.16 4.20
N ARG A 392 12.44 -21.23 5.37
CA ARG A 392 13.89 -21.57 5.49
C ARG A 392 14.23 -22.86 4.74
N ALA A 393 13.32 -23.84 4.67
CA ALA A 393 13.52 -25.05 3.88
C ALA A 393 13.71 -24.80 2.37
N LEU A 394 13.17 -23.73 1.81
CA LEU A 394 13.35 -23.38 0.40
C LEU A 394 14.67 -22.64 0.16
N THR A 395 15.16 -21.86 1.13
CA THR A 395 16.35 -21.01 0.98
C THR A 395 17.63 -21.65 1.53
N GLU A 396 17.52 -22.48 2.57
CA GLU A 396 18.63 -23.04 3.33
C GLU A 396 18.60 -24.57 3.30
N SER A 397 19.66 -25.18 2.76
CA SER A 397 19.72 -26.64 2.56
C SER A 397 19.67 -27.43 3.88
N ALA A 398 20.16 -26.86 4.98
CA ALA A 398 20.17 -27.47 6.31
C ALA A 398 18.76 -27.76 6.85
N TYR A 399 17.74 -27.05 6.36
CA TYR A 399 16.34 -27.22 6.78
C TYR A 399 15.55 -28.19 5.89
N ARG A 400 16.15 -28.76 4.84
CA ARG A 400 15.44 -29.67 3.90
C ARG A 400 15.45 -31.13 4.34
N ARG A 401 16.54 -31.56 4.96
CA ARG A 401 16.81 -32.96 5.31
C ARG A 401 17.89 -33.01 6.40
N ARG A 402 17.79 -34.00 7.27
CA ARG A 402 18.83 -34.35 8.24
C ARG A 402 19.90 -35.22 7.61
#